data_AF-A0A947MLH2-F1
#
_entry.id   AF-A0A947MLH2-F1
#
_cell.length_a   1.000
_cell.length_b   1.000
_cell.length_c   1.000
_cell.angle_alpha   90.00
_cell.angle_beta   90.00
_cell.angle_gamma   90.00
#
_symmetry.space_group_name_H-M   'P 1'
#
loop_
_entity.id
_entity.type
_entity.pdbx_description
1 polymer ?
#
loop_
_entity_poly.entity_id
_entity_poly.type
_entity_poly.pdbx_seq_one_letter_code
_entity_poly.pdbx_strand_id
1 'polypeptide(L)'
;MSTPPPKDAKPFSLAEETPLAYFQKLIDFIYDPFYARFLRRISARYDRSLIPEDLDLQPFLIDGLIFETFIDKKTPLDRFIEQYQAQMTPSQIKVYQRFRSSSLGCYEIVERFKPDKILLKDLLDDSTLEVRDSDAWRFLMPGFYTICRILPFEDHHVLTGSCAVLNYKDPQMVISLTREFKLPPLFVEGF
;
A
#
# COMPACT_ATOMS: atom_id res chain seq x y z
N MET A 1 14.80 2.66 -40.60
CA MET A 1 15.81 1.96 -39.76
C MET A 1 15.29 2.00 -38.34
N SER A 2 14.92 0.86 -37.78
CA SER A 2 14.28 0.76 -36.47
C SER A 2 15.28 0.20 -35.46
N THR A 3 15.49 0.93 -34.37
CA THR A 3 16.38 0.56 -33.27
C THR A 3 15.86 -0.70 -32.55
N PRO A 4 16.70 -1.70 -32.25
CA PRO A 4 16.26 -2.89 -31.53
C PRO A 4 16.00 -2.57 -30.05
N PRO A 5 15.13 -3.35 -29.36
CA PRO A 5 14.88 -3.14 -27.95
C PRO A 5 16.14 -3.46 -27.12
N PRO A 6 16.33 -2.82 -25.94
CA PRO A 6 17.47 -3.09 -25.07
C PRO A 6 17.42 -4.55 -24.60
N LYS A 7 18.55 -5.25 -24.74
CA LYS A 7 18.66 -6.70 -24.53
C LYS A 7 18.80 -7.16 -23.07
N ASP A 8 18.76 -6.27 -22.09
CA ASP A 8 19.13 -6.60 -20.71
C ASP A 8 18.14 -6.06 -19.67
N ALA A 9 16.87 -6.48 -19.74
CA ALA A 9 16.01 -6.42 -18.55
C ALA A 9 16.44 -7.56 -17.62
N LYS A 10 17.25 -7.23 -16.60
CA LYS A 10 17.72 -8.21 -15.61
C LYS A 10 16.52 -8.86 -14.90
N PRO A 11 16.54 -10.18 -14.65
CA PRO A 11 15.57 -10.82 -13.78
C PRO A 11 15.82 -10.44 -12.32
N PHE A 12 14.72 -10.22 -11.61
CA PHE A 12 14.63 -9.91 -10.19
C PHE A 12 15.45 -10.88 -9.32
N SER A 13 16.37 -10.35 -8.51
CA SER A 13 17.26 -11.11 -7.62
C SER A 13 16.83 -11.02 -6.15
N LEU A 14 17.06 -12.06 -5.34
CA LEU A 14 16.92 -12.04 -3.87
C LEU A 14 17.83 -10.99 -3.17
N ALA A 15 18.71 -10.33 -3.92
CA ALA A 15 19.47 -9.15 -3.52
C ALA A 15 18.71 -7.81 -3.71
N GLU A 16 17.48 -7.84 -4.23
CA GLU A 16 16.66 -6.64 -4.43
C GLU A 16 15.83 -6.36 -3.17
N GLU A 17 16.31 -5.42 -2.37
CA GLU A 17 15.55 -4.86 -1.26
C GLU A 17 14.40 -4.00 -1.82
N THR A 18 13.28 -4.65 -2.15
CA THR A 18 12.12 -3.94 -2.69
C THR A 18 11.25 -3.34 -1.60
N PRO A 19 10.53 -2.25 -1.91
CA PRO A 19 9.45 -1.73 -1.07
C PRO A 19 8.51 -2.79 -0.52
N LEU A 20 8.13 -3.80 -1.32
CA LEU A 20 7.23 -4.85 -0.88
C LEU A 20 7.86 -5.73 0.20
N ALA A 21 9.14 -6.09 0.07
CA ALA A 21 9.85 -6.85 1.10
C ALA A 21 9.96 -6.07 2.43
N TYR A 22 10.13 -4.75 2.36
CA TYR A 22 10.11 -3.91 3.55
C TYR A 22 8.72 -3.79 4.17
N PHE A 23 7.68 -3.69 3.35
CA PHE A 23 6.30 -3.69 3.83
C PHE A 23 5.98 -5.00 4.56
N GLN A 24 6.42 -6.15 4.02
CA GLN A 24 6.23 -7.44 4.68
C GLN A 24 6.89 -7.49 6.07
N LYS A 25 8.10 -6.93 6.22
CA LYS A 25 8.76 -6.83 7.54
C LYS A 25 7.96 -5.99 8.55
N LEU A 26 7.31 -4.92 8.08
CA LEU A 26 6.40 -4.12 8.92
C LEU A 26 5.17 -4.94 9.32
N ILE A 27 4.58 -5.68 8.38
CA ILE A 27 3.47 -6.59 8.64
C ILE A 27 3.86 -7.63 9.71
N ASP A 28 5.01 -8.28 9.54
CA ASP A 28 5.49 -9.30 10.48
C ASP A 28 5.69 -8.70 11.89
N PHE A 29 6.17 -7.47 11.97
CA PHE A 29 6.33 -6.76 13.24
C PHE A 29 5.01 -6.49 13.97
N ILE A 30 3.95 -6.08 13.26
CA ILE A 30 2.66 -5.76 13.88
C ILE A 30 1.82 -7.00 14.23
N TYR A 31 2.24 -8.19 13.82
CA TYR A 31 1.62 -9.43 14.28
C TYR A 31 2.06 -9.83 15.70
N ASP A 32 2.98 -9.08 16.32
CA ASP A 32 3.24 -9.21 17.75
C ASP A 32 1.93 -9.06 18.56
N PRO A 33 1.71 -9.88 19.61
CA PRO A 33 0.50 -9.84 20.44
C PRO A 33 0.16 -8.45 20.99
N PHE A 34 1.18 -7.61 21.23
CA PHE A 34 1.00 -6.22 21.65
C PHE A 34 0.20 -5.42 20.63
N TYR A 35 0.52 -5.52 19.34
CA TYR A 35 -0.13 -4.75 18.28
C TYR A 35 -1.44 -5.38 17.82
N ALA A 36 -1.50 -6.72 17.78
CA ALA A 36 -2.68 -7.47 17.35
C ALA A 36 -3.96 -7.11 18.14
N ARG A 37 -3.83 -6.70 19.41
CA ARG A 37 -4.99 -6.26 20.22
C ARG A 37 -5.66 -4.98 19.69
N PHE A 38 -4.94 -4.14 18.95
CA PHE A 38 -5.46 -2.89 18.39
C PHE A 38 -6.22 -3.11 17.09
N LEU A 39 -6.00 -4.23 16.39
CA LEU A 39 -6.76 -4.58 15.17
C LEU A 39 -8.27 -4.63 15.43
N ARG A 40 -8.71 -5.05 16.62
CA ARG A 40 -10.14 -5.05 17.01
C ARG A 40 -10.73 -3.64 17.09
N ARG A 41 -9.93 -2.65 17.49
CA ARG A 41 -10.39 -1.25 17.59
C ARG A 41 -10.48 -0.61 16.21
N ILE A 42 -9.56 -0.97 15.32
CA ILE A 42 -9.55 -0.53 13.93
C ILE A 42 -10.73 -1.16 13.18
N SER A 43 -10.94 -2.48 13.33
CA SER A 43 -12.04 -3.18 12.66
C SER A 43 -13.43 -2.71 13.07
N ALA A 44 -13.58 -2.18 14.29
CA ALA A 44 -14.85 -1.59 14.76
C ALA A 44 -15.26 -0.31 14.02
N ARG A 45 -14.37 0.28 13.21
CA ARG A 45 -14.64 1.50 12.44
C ARG A 45 -15.17 1.24 11.02
N TYR A 46 -15.08 -0.01 10.54
CA TYR A 46 -15.52 -0.37 9.20
C TYR A 46 -16.96 -0.89 9.23
N ASP A 47 -17.79 -0.40 8.32
CA ASP A 47 -19.11 -0.99 8.06
C ASP A 47 -18.95 -2.26 7.21
N ARG A 48 -19.07 -3.42 7.86
CA ARG A 48 -18.92 -4.73 7.21
C ARG A 48 -19.95 -5.00 6.13
N SER A 49 -21.09 -4.31 6.14
CA SER A 49 -22.18 -4.56 5.18
C SER A 49 -21.93 -3.95 3.80
N LEU A 50 -20.95 -3.04 3.68
CA LEU A 50 -20.68 -2.26 2.47
C LEU A 50 -19.43 -2.71 1.71
N ILE A 51 -18.69 -3.69 2.23
CA ILE A 51 -17.38 -4.09 1.70
C ILE A 51 -17.42 -5.56 1.24
N PRO A 52 -16.83 -5.91 0.07
CA PRO A 52 -16.71 -7.31 -0.38
C PRO A 52 -16.05 -8.19 0.69
N GLU A 53 -16.44 -9.47 0.74
CA GLU A 53 -16.28 -10.42 1.86
C GLU A 53 -15.00 -10.27 2.72
N ASP A 54 -15.17 -10.37 4.05
CA ASP A 54 -14.24 -10.03 5.16
C ASP A 54 -12.74 -10.45 5.04
N LEU A 55 -12.36 -11.38 4.16
CA LEU A 55 -10.94 -11.71 3.91
C LEU A 55 -10.21 -10.62 3.10
N ASP A 56 -10.93 -9.90 2.25
CA ASP A 56 -10.38 -8.82 1.41
C ASP A 56 -10.04 -7.56 2.23
N LEU A 57 -10.54 -7.49 3.47
CA LEU A 57 -10.36 -6.36 4.38
C LEU A 57 -9.11 -6.40 5.21
N GLN A 58 -8.56 -7.59 5.46
CA GLN A 58 -7.41 -7.78 6.34
C GLN A 58 -6.23 -6.87 5.95
N PRO A 59 -5.87 -6.71 4.66
CA PRO A 59 -4.80 -5.82 4.28
C PRO A 59 -5.05 -4.35 4.70
N PHE A 60 -6.28 -3.85 4.58
CA PHE A 60 -6.62 -2.48 4.99
C PHE A 60 -6.59 -2.26 6.51
N LEU A 61 -6.93 -3.28 7.31
CA LEU A 61 -6.79 -3.22 8.77
C LEU A 61 -5.33 -3.12 9.19
N ILE A 62 -4.46 -3.84 8.48
CA ILE A 62 -3.01 -3.81 8.67
C ILE A 62 -2.45 -2.43 8.28
N ASP A 63 -2.85 -1.88 7.13
CA ASP A 63 -2.53 -0.52 6.73
C ASP A 63 -2.95 0.51 7.80
N GLY A 64 -4.20 0.44 8.25
CA GLY A 64 -4.73 1.33 9.28
C GLY A 64 -3.99 1.20 10.61
N LEU A 65 -3.49 0.00 10.94
CA LEU A 65 -2.66 -0.21 12.12
C LEU A 65 -1.28 0.43 11.94
N ILE A 66 -0.61 0.19 10.82
CA ILE A 66 0.77 0.66 10.57
C ILE A 66 0.83 2.19 10.48
N PHE A 67 -0.09 2.80 9.74
CA PHE A 67 0.02 4.20 9.33
C PHE A 67 -0.94 5.14 10.07
N GLU A 68 -2.12 4.64 10.45
CA GLU A 68 -3.21 5.49 10.94
C GLU A 68 -3.52 5.27 12.44
N THR A 69 -2.71 4.49 13.15
CA THR A 69 -2.90 4.23 14.59
C THR A 69 -1.72 4.72 15.41
N PHE A 70 -1.97 5.66 16.31
CA PHE A 70 -1.01 6.27 17.22
C PHE A 70 -1.15 5.68 18.62
N ILE A 71 -0.18 4.86 19.02
CA ILE A 71 -0.06 4.27 20.36
C ILE A 71 0.98 5.08 21.12
N ASP A 72 0.58 5.79 22.17
CA ASP A 72 1.43 6.74 22.90
C ASP A 72 2.08 7.78 21.97
N LYS A 73 1.28 8.35 21.07
CA LYS A 73 1.72 9.35 20.06
C LYS A 73 2.70 8.82 19.00
N LYS A 74 2.92 7.51 18.91
CA LYS A 74 3.77 6.88 17.90
C LYS A 74 3.00 5.87 17.08
N THR A 75 3.23 5.84 15.78
CA THR A 75 2.72 4.76 14.92
C THR A 75 3.54 3.47 15.13
N PRO A 76 3.01 2.29 14.78
CA PRO A 76 3.81 1.07 14.72
C PRO A 76 5.02 1.20 13.78
N LEU A 77 4.91 1.97 12.67
CA LEU A 77 6.07 2.30 11.83
C LEU A 77 7.15 3.04 12.63
N ASP A 78 6.79 4.04 13.44
CA ASP A 78 7.76 4.77 14.27
C ASP A 78 8.46 3.86 15.27
N ARG A 79 7.69 3.01 15.95
CA ARG A 79 8.24 2.05 16.93
C ARG A 79 9.13 1.01 16.27
N PHE A 80 8.75 0.53 15.08
CA PHE A 80 9.57 -0.38 14.30
C PHE A 80 10.92 0.25 13.94
N ILE A 81 10.90 1.49 13.42
CA ILE A 81 12.15 2.21 13.12
C ILE A 81 12.98 2.35 14.39
N GLU A 82 12.41 2.81 15.50
CA GLU A 82 13.14 2.98 16.77
C GLU A 82 13.78 1.69 17.30
N GLN A 83 13.04 0.59 17.26
CA GLN A 83 13.49 -0.70 17.79
C GLN A 83 14.63 -1.30 16.98
N TYR A 84 14.59 -1.15 15.65
CA TYR A 84 15.52 -1.82 14.75
C TYR A 84 16.52 -0.86 14.09
N GLN A 85 16.49 0.45 14.39
CA GLN A 85 17.35 1.46 13.76
C GLN A 85 18.83 1.08 13.78
N ALA A 86 19.32 0.57 14.91
CA ALA A 86 20.73 0.19 15.09
C ALA A 86 21.17 -1.00 14.21
N GLN A 87 20.23 -1.79 13.70
CA GLN A 87 20.46 -2.96 12.85
C GLN A 87 20.20 -2.67 11.37
N MET A 88 19.67 -1.49 11.04
CA MET A 88 19.31 -1.12 9.68
C MET A 88 20.46 -0.41 8.97
N THR A 89 20.62 -0.69 7.68
CA THR A 89 21.48 0.12 6.82
C THR A 89 20.83 1.48 6.53
N PRO A 90 21.60 2.51 6.14
CA PRO A 90 21.03 3.80 5.74
C PRO A 90 20.00 3.70 4.59
N SER A 91 20.19 2.75 3.67
CA SER A 91 19.24 2.49 2.58
C SER A 91 17.89 2.04 3.13
N GLN A 92 17.90 1.05 4.03
CA GLN A 92 16.69 0.50 4.64
C GLN A 92 15.92 1.57 5.42
N ILE A 93 16.63 2.39 6.21
CA ILE A 93 16.03 3.51 6.95
C ILE A 93 15.32 4.47 5.98
N LYS A 94 15.96 4.80 4.85
CA LYS A 94 15.36 5.68 3.84
C LYS A 94 14.07 5.12 3.27
N VAL A 95 13.99 3.81 3.05
CA VAL A 95 12.74 3.18 2.56
C VAL A 95 11.64 3.25 3.62
N TYR A 96 11.92 2.88 4.87
CA TYR A 96 10.94 3.00 5.97
C TYR A 96 10.50 4.45 6.21
N GLN A 97 11.38 5.43 6.03
CA GLN A 97 11.02 6.84 6.12
C GLN A 97 10.10 7.27 4.97
N ARG A 98 10.29 6.76 3.75
CA ARG A 98 9.40 7.03 2.60
C ARG A 98 7.99 6.47 2.81
N PHE A 99 7.84 5.38 3.56
CA PHE A 99 6.52 4.87 3.92
C PHE A 99 5.66 5.90 4.68
N ARG A 100 6.28 6.86 5.40
CA ARG A 100 5.55 7.97 6.04
C ARG A 100 4.90 8.93 5.05
N SER A 101 5.40 8.99 3.81
CA SER A 101 4.83 9.79 2.72
C SER A 101 4.02 8.95 1.73
N SER A 102 3.79 7.66 2.03
CA SER A 102 2.89 6.85 1.22
C SER A 102 1.44 7.30 1.39
N SER A 103 0.64 7.18 0.34
CA SER A 103 -0.76 7.60 0.37
C SER A 103 -1.67 6.47 -0.08
N LEU A 104 -2.73 6.22 0.70
CA LEU A 104 -3.85 5.42 0.23
C LEU A 104 -4.65 6.25 -0.78
N GLY A 105 -4.94 5.69 -1.95
CA GLY A 105 -5.68 6.36 -3.01
C GLY A 105 -6.65 5.43 -3.72
N CYS A 106 -7.40 6.01 -4.66
CA CYS A 106 -8.34 5.28 -5.49
C CYS A 106 -8.14 5.65 -6.96
N TYR A 107 -7.95 4.63 -7.76
CA TYR A 107 -7.46 4.80 -9.10
C TYR A 107 -8.28 4.00 -10.09
N GLU A 108 -8.54 4.58 -11.26
CA GLU A 108 -8.90 3.82 -12.45
C GLU A 108 -7.63 3.20 -13.05
N ILE A 109 -7.73 1.94 -13.45
CA ILE A 109 -6.66 1.25 -14.16
C ILE A 109 -6.86 1.55 -15.65
N VAL A 110 -6.01 2.41 -16.20
CA VAL A 110 -6.14 2.92 -17.58
C VAL A 110 -5.50 1.95 -18.56
N GLU A 111 -4.24 1.60 -18.29
CA GLU A 111 -3.44 0.80 -19.22
C GLU A 111 -2.41 -0.05 -18.48
N ARG A 112 -2.05 -1.19 -19.09
CA ARG A 112 -0.93 -2.03 -18.66
C ARG A 112 0.14 -2.07 -19.74
N PHE A 113 1.36 -1.76 -19.35
CA PHE A 113 2.54 -1.97 -20.17
C PHE A 113 3.34 -3.15 -19.61
N LYS A 114 3.73 -4.08 -20.48
CA LYS A 114 4.60 -5.19 -20.07
C LYS A 114 6.02 -4.68 -19.75
N PRO A 115 6.73 -5.29 -18.78
CA PRO A 115 6.30 -6.45 -17.99
C PRO A 115 5.49 -6.13 -16.73
N ASP A 116 5.59 -4.93 -16.18
CA ASP A 116 5.21 -4.63 -14.79
C ASP A 116 4.68 -3.20 -14.58
N LYS A 117 4.42 -2.46 -15.66
CA LYS A 117 4.01 -1.06 -15.60
C LYS A 117 2.50 -0.91 -15.74
N ILE A 118 1.92 -0.03 -14.95
CA ILE A 118 0.49 0.23 -14.92
C ILE A 118 0.29 1.74 -14.90
N LEU A 119 -0.54 2.22 -15.81
CA LEU A 119 -1.02 3.59 -15.80
C LEU A 119 -2.30 3.65 -14.97
N LEU A 120 -2.23 4.40 -13.89
CA LEU A 120 -3.33 4.69 -13.00
C LEU A 120 -3.81 6.12 -13.23
N LYS A 121 -5.11 6.33 -13.06
CA LYS A 121 -5.71 7.67 -13.03
C LYS A 121 -6.37 7.88 -11.68
N ASP A 122 -5.93 8.89 -10.93
CA ASP A 122 -6.51 9.25 -9.63
C ASP A 122 -7.93 9.80 -9.85
N LEU A 123 -8.90 9.21 -9.18
CA LEU A 123 -10.30 9.60 -9.30
C LEU A 123 -10.64 10.91 -8.58
N LEU A 124 -9.75 11.42 -7.72
CA LEU A 124 -9.98 12.61 -6.92
C LEU A 124 -9.57 13.89 -7.64
N ASP A 125 -8.46 13.86 -8.38
CA ASP A 125 -7.89 15.04 -9.05
C ASP A 125 -7.63 14.87 -10.56
N ASP A 126 -8.06 13.74 -11.13
CA ASP A 126 -7.92 13.39 -12.56
C ASP A 126 -6.45 13.23 -13.02
N SER A 127 -5.48 13.24 -12.10
CA SER A 127 -4.07 13.08 -12.43
C SER A 127 -3.74 11.63 -12.83
N THR A 128 -2.68 11.47 -13.62
CA THR A 128 -2.21 10.14 -14.05
C THR A 128 -0.86 9.81 -13.43
N LEU A 129 -0.71 8.55 -13.02
CA LEU A 129 0.49 8.06 -12.35
C LEU A 129 0.93 6.71 -12.93
N GLU A 130 2.20 6.60 -13.29
CA GLU A 130 2.80 5.31 -13.63
C GLU A 130 3.29 4.63 -12.35
N VAL A 131 2.82 3.41 -12.11
CA VAL A 131 3.34 2.53 -11.05
C VAL A 131 4.01 1.30 -11.65
N ARG A 132 5.01 0.79 -10.95
CA ARG A 132 5.66 -0.49 -11.21
C ARG A 132 5.26 -1.49 -10.15
N ASP A 133 4.77 -2.65 -10.58
CA ASP A 133 4.40 -3.74 -9.69
C ASP A 133 4.49 -5.07 -10.45
N SER A 134 5.27 -6.03 -9.96
CA SER A 134 5.38 -7.35 -10.58
C SER A 134 4.30 -8.33 -10.15
N ASP A 135 3.66 -8.10 -9.00
CA ASP A 135 2.91 -9.11 -8.26
C ASP A 135 1.40 -8.89 -8.42
N ALA A 136 0.95 -7.64 -8.26
CA ALA A 136 -0.42 -7.19 -8.43
C ALA A 136 -0.79 -6.94 -9.90
N TRP A 137 0.19 -6.74 -10.78
CA TRP A 137 -0.03 -6.42 -12.21
C TRP A 137 -0.94 -7.41 -12.95
N ARG A 138 -0.89 -8.70 -12.58
CA ARG A 138 -1.76 -9.73 -13.16
C ARG A 138 -3.25 -9.53 -12.82
N PHE A 139 -3.54 -8.89 -11.70
CA PHE A 139 -4.91 -8.65 -11.21
C PHE A 139 -5.43 -7.26 -11.59
N LEU A 140 -4.55 -6.32 -11.87
CA LEU A 140 -4.89 -4.94 -12.21
C LEU A 140 -5.24 -4.80 -13.70
N MET A 141 -6.50 -5.06 -14.05
CA MET A 141 -6.98 -5.03 -15.43
C MET A 141 -7.50 -3.65 -15.86
N PRO A 142 -7.21 -3.20 -17.10
CA PRO A 142 -7.79 -1.96 -17.63
C PRO A 142 -9.32 -1.93 -17.57
N GLY A 143 -9.88 -0.76 -17.24
CA GLY A 143 -11.33 -0.54 -17.06
C GLY A 143 -11.87 -0.97 -15.70
N PHE A 144 -11.01 -1.51 -14.82
CA PHE A 144 -11.34 -1.76 -13.41
C PHE A 144 -10.75 -0.63 -12.56
N TYR A 145 -11.10 -0.62 -11.28
CA TYR A 145 -10.56 0.32 -10.31
C TYR A 145 -9.72 -0.39 -9.27
N THR A 146 -8.85 0.35 -8.60
CA THR A 146 -8.10 -0.15 -7.45
C THR A 146 -8.08 0.85 -6.30
N ILE A 147 -8.19 0.34 -5.08
CA ILE A 147 -7.88 1.07 -3.86
C ILE A 147 -6.56 0.49 -3.33
N CYS A 148 -5.52 1.31 -3.35
CA CYS A 148 -4.18 0.86 -2.99
C CYS A 148 -3.35 2.02 -2.44
N ARG A 149 -2.27 1.65 -1.75
CA ARG A 149 -1.28 2.60 -1.25
C ARG A 149 -0.12 2.70 -2.22
N ILE A 150 0.27 3.93 -2.54
CA ILE A 150 1.38 4.20 -3.45
C ILE A 150 2.56 4.77 -2.66
N LEU A 151 3.74 4.22 -2.91
CA LEU A 151 5.00 4.68 -2.35
C LEU A 151 5.89 5.26 -3.45
N PRO A 152 6.36 6.50 -3.28
CA PRO A 152 7.47 7.03 -4.06
C PRO A 152 8.76 6.27 -3.72
N PHE A 153 9.34 5.58 -4.70
CA PHE A 153 10.57 4.81 -4.56
C PHE A 153 11.56 5.16 -5.66
N GLU A 154 12.62 5.87 -5.28
CA GLU A 154 13.66 6.36 -6.21
C GLU A 154 13.07 7.23 -7.31
N ASP A 155 13.08 6.76 -8.55
CA ASP A 155 12.59 7.45 -9.76
C ASP A 155 11.21 6.96 -10.22
N HIS A 156 10.55 6.10 -9.44
CA HIS A 156 9.26 5.51 -9.79
C HIS A 156 8.32 5.39 -8.59
N HIS A 157 7.08 4.98 -8.86
CA HIS A 157 6.07 4.67 -7.84
C HIS A 157 5.82 3.17 -7.83
N VAL A 158 5.53 2.63 -6.65
CA VAL A 158 5.18 1.23 -6.47
C VAL A 158 3.96 1.11 -5.59
N LEU A 159 3.22 0.01 -5.72
CA LEU A 159 2.17 -0.29 -4.76
C LEU A 159 2.82 -0.86 -3.50
N THR A 160 2.31 -0.44 -2.35
CA THR A 160 2.72 -1.00 -1.06
C THR A 160 1.58 -1.78 -0.47
N GLY A 161 1.63 -3.10 -0.62
CA GLY A 161 0.70 -4.01 0.02
C GLY A 161 -0.70 -3.98 -0.57
N SER A 162 -1.68 -3.84 0.31
CA SER A 162 -3.12 -3.91 0.10
C SER A 162 -3.60 -3.32 -1.22
N CYS A 163 -4.25 -4.15 -2.03
CA CYS A 163 -4.80 -3.77 -3.32
C CYS A 163 -6.19 -4.40 -3.48
N ALA A 164 -7.25 -3.59 -3.36
CA ALA A 164 -8.60 -4.04 -3.69
C ALA A 164 -8.90 -3.70 -5.13
N VAL A 165 -9.10 -4.72 -5.97
CA VAL A 165 -9.52 -4.54 -7.35
C VAL A 165 -11.04 -4.56 -7.42
N LEU A 166 -11.62 -3.51 -8.01
CA LEU A 166 -13.05 -3.27 -7.99
C LEU A 166 -13.62 -3.17 -9.42
N ASN A 167 -14.74 -3.84 -9.66
CA ASN A 167 -15.45 -3.84 -10.94
C ASN A 167 -16.80 -3.11 -10.79
N TYR A 168 -16.75 -1.79 -10.62
CA TYR A 168 -17.93 -0.93 -10.57
C TYR A 168 -18.13 -0.22 -11.91
N LYS A 169 -19.37 0.15 -12.23
CA LYS A 169 -19.66 0.99 -13.41
C LYS A 169 -19.54 2.48 -13.12
N ASP A 170 -19.78 2.88 -11.88
CA ASP A 170 -19.80 4.26 -11.44
C ASP A 170 -18.56 4.59 -10.58
N PRO A 171 -17.68 5.50 -11.01
CA PRO A 171 -16.53 5.95 -10.22
C PRO A 171 -16.90 6.51 -8.84
N GLN A 172 -18.11 7.08 -8.68
CA GLN A 172 -18.54 7.65 -7.39
C GLN A 172 -18.69 6.59 -6.31
N MET A 173 -19.03 5.35 -6.69
CA MET A 173 -19.07 4.23 -5.74
C MET A 173 -17.66 3.90 -5.22
N VAL A 174 -16.66 3.92 -6.10
CA VAL A 174 -15.27 3.66 -5.75
C VAL A 174 -14.72 4.75 -4.82
N ILE A 175 -15.00 6.02 -5.13
CA ILE A 175 -14.62 7.15 -4.28
C ILE A 175 -15.27 7.01 -2.89
N SER A 176 -16.54 6.61 -2.84
CA SER A 176 -17.27 6.42 -1.59
C SER A 176 -16.67 5.28 -0.76
N LEU A 177 -16.39 4.13 -1.37
CA LEU A 177 -15.69 3.01 -0.70
C LEU A 177 -14.30 3.42 -0.19
N THR A 178 -13.56 4.19 -0.97
CA THR A 178 -12.23 4.68 -0.57
C THR A 178 -12.28 5.54 0.69
N ARG A 179 -13.36 6.30 0.89
CA ARG A 179 -13.56 7.09 2.11
C ARG A 179 -13.77 6.20 3.33
N GLU A 180 -14.42 5.06 3.18
CA GLU A 180 -14.55 4.06 4.25
C GLU A 180 -13.18 3.49 4.66
N PHE A 181 -12.24 3.39 3.71
CA PHE A 181 -10.86 2.96 4.00
C PHE A 181 -9.96 4.06 4.54
N LYS A 182 -10.24 5.33 4.22
CA LYS A 182 -9.54 6.51 4.76
C LYS A 182 -10.12 6.92 6.11
N LEU A 183 -9.90 6.07 7.11
CA LEU A 183 -10.33 6.36 8.47
C LEU A 183 -9.48 7.48 9.10
N PRO A 184 -10.07 8.34 9.95
CA PRO A 184 -9.29 9.33 10.70
C PRO A 184 -8.31 8.61 11.66
N PRO A 185 -7.16 9.23 11.99
CA PRO A 185 -6.20 8.60 12.89
C PRO A 185 -6.81 8.11 14.21
N LEU A 186 -6.41 6.92 14.65
CA LEU A 186 -6.76 6.37 15.95
C LEU A 186 -5.70 6.74 16.97
N PHE A 187 -6.09 7.48 18.01
CA PHE A 187 -5.21 7.76 19.14
C PHE A 187 -5.57 6.82 20.29
N VAL A 188 -4.57 6.08 20.78
CA VAL A 188 -4.71 5.17 21.92
C VAL A 188 -3.57 5.38 22.89
N GLU A 189 -3.90 5.40 24.17
CA GLU A 189 -2.91 5.31 25.23
C GLU A 189 -2.51 3.84 25.41
N GLY A 190 -1.21 3.59 25.50
CA GLY A 190 -0.64 2.31 25.86
C GLY A 190 -0.95 2.04 27.32
N PHE A 191 -1.64 0.93 27.59
CA PHE A 191 -1.78 0.39 28.93
C PHE A 191 -0.42 -0.05 29.47
#